data_AF-A0A4Q5LTP7-F1
#
_entry.id   AF-A0A4Q5LTP7-F1
#
_cell.length_a   1.000
_cell.length_b   1.000
_cell.length_c   1.000
_cell.angle_alpha   90.00
_cell.angle_beta   90.00
_cell.angle_gamma   90.00
#
_symmetry.space_group_name_H-M   'P 1'
#
loop_
_entity.id
_entity.type
_entity.pdbx_description
1 polymer ?
#
loop_
_entity_poly.entity_id
_entity_poly.type
_entity_poly.pdbx_seq_one_letter_code
_entity_poly.pdbx_strand_id
1 'polypeptide(L)'
;MITTVVGKTFLEAYNIKYQVNKSPKEFFEEVYFELFYNHPKYMQWVTNSPFVQMKTGQKPELLTYDERIEKLENLFEKAENSEPDASFALGFPASELKEYASTSGLVSDLLIPATPDDIYLSWIGSGLGVGVAGGFSILFDDATITLQTFEGWKIYRKYLEDDGLDKLRGNQINTWNGQWLKYSLDTDEFREDFDFTELTNQKIFDVSSTMVEVNTVNWSELFFSLSQLYPQGELTGYVYGFGQTNKTIGFIPFYLKSGTRIIDIYRQLFGELNTDKKRFEALFGMHIKRACELGSIGLLALRPEGITKYMGEDKNITLKKEEDNFNYYVYKTWLVAMLSKNKEEITDYTLELAETILRYRNGSKGMERPTLINKELFASKTKRGFIDALAVMIKDLDSSDLEKIKSLKDEVHLMTNEEFGYFCTLLKFDYAFVEKKS
;
A
#
# COMPACT_ATOMS: atom_id res chain seq x y z
N MET A 1 19.87 11.26 -10.10
CA MET A 1 19.25 9.98 -9.68
C MET A 1 18.05 10.28 -8.78
N ILE A 2 17.02 9.42 -8.73
CA ILE A 2 15.79 9.72 -7.95
C ILE A 2 16.06 9.86 -6.44
N THR A 3 16.95 9.05 -5.89
CA THR A 3 17.43 9.16 -4.50
C THR A 3 18.01 10.55 -4.23
N THR A 4 18.89 11.03 -5.12
CA THR A 4 19.45 12.39 -5.05
C THR A 4 18.35 13.47 -5.09
N VAL A 5 17.36 13.33 -5.98
CA VAL A 5 16.25 14.29 -6.10
C VAL A 5 15.44 14.35 -4.81
N VAL A 6 15.01 13.19 -4.29
CA VAL A 6 14.25 13.10 -3.04
C VAL A 6 15.05 13.64 -1.85
N GLY A 7 16.35 13.32 -1.78
CA GLY A 7 17.24 13.86 -0.76
C GLY A 7 17.35 15.38 -0.81
N LYS A 8 17.36 15.95 -2.03
CA LYS A 8 17.38 17.41 -2.24
C LYS A 8 16.08 18.05 -1.77
N THR A 9 14.93 17.54 -2.22
CA THR A 9 13.61 18.00 -1.79
C THR A 9 13.46 18.00 -0.28
N PHE A 10 13.92 16.92 0.36
CA PHE A 10 13.94 16.83 1.81
C PHE A 10 14.85 17.88 2.47
N LEU A 11 16.11 18.01 2.01
CA LEU A 11 17.07 18.93 2.63
C LEU A 11 16.62 20.39 2.52
N GLU A 12 16.06 20.77 1.37
CA GLU A 12 15.45 22.09 1.18
C GLU A 12 14.31 22.32 2.18
N ALA A 13 13.40 21.35 2.33
CA ALA A 13 12.30 21.41 3.28
C ALA A 13 12.78 21.43 4.75
N TYR A 14 13.83 20.68 5.07
CA TYR A 14 14.46 20.66 6.38
C TYR A 14 15.06 22.03 6.73
N ASN A 15 15.85 22.60 5.83
CA ASN A 15 16.46 23.92 6.00
C ASN A 15 15.39 25.00 6.25
N ILE A 16 14.27 24.95 5.52
CA ILE A 16 13.13 25.85 5.73
C ILE A 16 12.47 25.62 7.10
N LYS A 17 12.11 24.37 7.44
CA LYS A 17 11.39 24.04 8.68
C LYS A 17 12.19 24.42 9.93
N TYR A 18 13.50 24.16 9.92
CA TYR A 18 14.38 24.37 11.06
C TYR A 18 15.13 25.71 11.02
N GLN A 19 14.89 26.54 10.00
CA GLN A 19 15.55 27.84 9.81
C GLN A 19 17.07 27.76 9.82
N VAL A 20 17.60 26.74 9.15
CA VAL A 20 19.03 26.50 8.96
C VAL A 20 19.36 26.51 7.47
N ASN A 21 20.64 26.52 7.12
CA ASN A 21 21.09 26.50 5.73
C ASN A 21 22.23 25.48 5.56
N LYS A 22 21.96 24.23 5.92
CA LYS A 22 22.94 23.15 5.81
C LYS A 22 23.14 22.76 4.36
N SER A 23 24.40 22.64 3.95
CA SER A 23 24.79 21.94 2.74
C SER A 23 24.53 20.44 2.85
N PRO A 24 24.49 19.70 1.73
CA PRO A 24 24.35 18.24 1.76
C PRO A 24 25.40 17.54 2.63
N LYS A 25 26.66 17.98 2.55
CA LYS A 25 27.76 17.43 3.37
C LYS A 25 27.55 17.69 4.86
N GLU A 26 27.22 18.93 5.24
CA GLU A 26 26.98 19.31 6.65
C GLU A 26 25.78 18.55 7.23
N PHE A 27 24.68 18.42 6.49
CA PHE A 27 23.55 17.62 6.95
C PHE A 27 23.92 16.14 7.08
N PHE A 28 24.69 15.62 6.12
CA PHE A 28 25.12 14.23 6.15
C PHE A 28 25.97 13.95 7.40
N GLU A 29 26.95 14.79 7.68
CA GLU A 29 27.84 14.65 8.84
C GLU A 29 27.11 14.84 10.17
N GLU A 30 26.42 15.97 10.33
CA GLU A 30 25.89 16.37 11.64
C GLU A 30 24.56 15.69 12.02
N VAL A 31 23.83 15.14 11.05
CA VAL A 31 22.48 14.58 11.28
C VAL A 31 22.39 13.14 10.78
N TYR A 32 22.69 12.89 9.50
CA TYR A 32 22.47 11.58 8.91
C TYR A 32 23.43 10.53 9.48
N PHE A 33 24.72 10.82 9.50
CA PHE A 33 25.76 9.95 10.03
C PHE A 33 25.54 9.66 11.52
N GLU A 34 25.26 10.71 12.29
CA GLU A 34 24.91 10.57 13.70
C GLU A 34 23.76 9.59 13.89
N LEU A 35 22.63 9.74 13.19
CA LEU A 35 21.49 8.83 13.37
C LEU A 35 21.75 7.40 12.85
N PHE A 36 22.42 7.25 11.70
CA PHE A 36 22.46 5.99 10.95
C PHE A 36 23.67 5.11 11.27
N TYR A 37 24.84 5.72 11.45
CA TYR A 37 26.14 5.03 11.41
C TYR A 37 27.01 5.29 12.63
N ASN A 38 26.78 6.35 13.39
CA ASN A 38 27.54 6.62 14.62
C ASN A 38 27.10 5.77 15.83
N HIS A 39 26.54 4.58 15.61
CA HIS A 39 26.02 3.70 16.67
C HIS A 39 26.34 2.23 16.41
N PRO A 40 26.38 1.37 17.46
CA PRO A 40 26.58 -0.08 17.32
C PRO A 40 25.53 -0.76 16.43
N LYS A 41 24.28 -0.29 16.49
CA LYS A 41 23.17 -0.75 15.66
C LYS A 41 22.90 0.27 14.56
N TYR A 42 23.28 -0.06 13.33
CA TYR A 42 22.98 0.78 12.17
C TYR A 42 21.50 0.78 11.83
N MET A 43 21.00 1.89 11.28
CA MET A 43 19.64 1.99 10.75
C MET A 43 19.50 1.40 9.35
N GLN A 44 20.57 1.44 8.56
CA GLN A 44 20.60 0.99 7.18
C GLN A 44 21.89 0.23 6.88
N TRP A 45 21.76 -0.91 6.22
CA TRP A 45 22.90 -1.67 5.72
C TRP A 45 23.06 -1.46 4.21
N VAL A 46 24.14 -0.82 3.79
CA VAL A 46 24.47 -0.65 2.38
C VAL A 46 25.68 -1.51 2.05
N THR A 47 25.46 -2.61 1.34
CA THR A 47 26.52 -3.54 0.92
C THR A 47 27.62 -2.82 0.14
N ASN A 48 28.88 -3.19 0.37
CA ASN A 48 30.08 -2.60 -0.24
C ASN A 48 30.37 -1.13 0.09
N SER A 49 29.56 -0.48 0.93
CA SER A 49 29.85 0.87 1.37
C SER A 49 31.01 0.96 2.36
N PRO A 50 31.66 2.14 2.48
CA PRO A 50 32.70 2.38 3.50
C PRO A 50 32.26 2.01 4.93
N PHE A 51 30.97 2.16 5.24
CA PHE A 51 30.43 1.88 6.57
C PHE A 51 30.34 0.40 6.91
N VAL A 52 30.21 -0.49 5.91
CA VAL A 52 30.08 -1.94 6.14
C VAL A 52 31.28 -2.75 5.65
N GLN A 53 32.18 -2.14 4.88
CA GLN A 53 33.47 -2.74 4.53
C GLN A 53 34.37 -2.73 5.77
N MET A 54 34.46 -3.88 6.43
CA MET A 54 35.19 -4.05 7.69
C MET A 54 36.55 -4.70 7.47
N LYS A 55 37.57 -4.27 8.22
CA LYS A 55 38.84 -5.00 8.34
C LYS A 55 38.59 -6.31 9.12
N THR A 56 39.48 -7.28 8.99
CA THR A 56 39.37 -8.57 9.70
C THR A 56 39.17 -8.35 11.20
N GLY A 57 38.06 -8.86 11.75
CA GLY A 57 37.72 -8.74 13.18
C GLY A 57 36.86 -7.54 13.56
N GLN A 58 36.70 -6.54 12.68
CA GLN A 58 35.79 -5.43 12.91
C GLN A 58 34.33 -5.85 12.66
N LYS A 59 33.45 -5.40 13.55
CA LYS A 59 31.99 -5.50 13.42
C LYS A 59 31.37 -4.18 13.83
N PRO A 60 30.22 -3.78 13.27
CA PRO A 60 29.56 -2.52 13.62
C PRO A 60 29.39 -2.35 15.14
N GLU A 61 29.01 -3.43 15.84
CA GLU A 61 28.80 -3.38 17.28
C GLU A 61 30.09 -3.20 18.12
N LEU A 62 31.27 -3.40 17.52
CA LEU A 62 32.57 -3.29 18.18
C LEU A 62 33.36 -2.04 17.79
N LEU A 63 32.88 -1.25 16.82
CA LEU A 63 33.59 -0.07 16.36
C LEU A 63 33.61 1.02 17.44
N THR A 64 34.79 1.58 17.67
CA THR A 64 35.01 2.80 18.43
C THR A 64 34.50 4.02 17.65
N TYR A 65 34.33 5.14 18.35
CA TYR A 65 33.96 6.40 17.71
C TYR A 65 34.98 6.80 16.62
N ASP A 66 36.28 6.75 16.92
CA ASP A 66 37.33 7.12 15.96
C ASP A 66 37.31 6.24 14.70
N GLU A 67 37.03 4.93 14.83
CA GLU A 67 36.88 4.04 13.67
C GLU A 67 35.62 4.34 12.85
N ARG A 68 34.54 4.85 13.47
CA ARG A 68 33.35 5.31 12.74
C ARG A 68 33.64 6.61 11.98
N ILE A 69 34.43 7.51 12.58
CA ILE A 69 34.90 8.72 11.89
C ILE A 69 35.84 8.38 10.73
N GLU A 70 36.77 7.44 10.89
CA GLU A 70 37.61 6.95 9.77
C GLU A 70 36.73 6.48 8.59
N LYS A 71 35.62 5.80 8.87
CA LYS A 71 34.67 5.36 7.82
C LYS A 71 33.93 6.51 7.14
N LEU A 72 33.57 7.55 7.89
CA LEU A 72 32.98 8.77 7.35
C LEU A 72 33.96 9.49 6.43
N GLU A 73 35.21 9.65 6.86
CA GLU A 73 36.27 10.27 6.05
C GLU A 73 36.53 9.49 4.76
N ASN A 74 36.54 8.15 4.83
CA ASN A 74 36.66 7.29 3.63
C ASN A 74 35.51 7.52 2.62
N LEU A 75 34.28 7.80 3.10
CA LEU A 75 33.18 8.15 2.20
C LEU A 75 33.44 9.51 1.54
N PHE A 76 33.91 10.50 2.31
CA PHE A 76 34.19 11.84 1.79
C PHE A 76 35.32 11.82 0.76
N GLU A 77 36.39 11.08 1.02
CA GLU A 77 37.49 10.90 0.07
C GLU A 77 37.01 10.27 -1.24
N LYS A 78 36.17 9.23 -1.16
CA LYS A 78 35.56 8.60 -2.36
C LYS A 78 34.65 9.57 -3.10
N ALA A 79 33.82 10.32 -2.39
CA ALA A 79 32.90 11.28 -2.99
C ALA A 79 33.62 12.38 -3.78
N GLU A 80 34.80 12.81 -3.32
CA GLU A 80 35.58 13.88 -3.95
C GLU A 80 36.49 13.35 -5.07
N ASN A 81 37.00 12.12 -4.97
CA ASN A 81 38.10 11.63 -5.82
C ASN A 81 37.77 10.41 -6.69
N SER A 82 36.60 9.78 -6.56
CA SER A 82 36.22 8.57 -7.29
C SER A 82 35.00 8.79 -8.19
N GLU A 83 34.91 8.01 -9.27
CA GLU A 83 33.69 7.99 -10.10
C GLU A 83 32.53 7.39 -9.29
N PRO A 84 31.36 8.06 -9.20
CA PRO A 84 30.26 7.61 -8.37
C PRO A 84 29.71 6.24 -8.80
N ASP A 85 29.67 5.30 -7.87
CA ASP A 85 29.08 3.98 -8.06
C ASP A 85 28.16 3.57 -6.90
N ALA A 86 27.34 2.54 -7.11
CA ALA A 86 26.33 2.04 -6.17
C ALA A 86 26.85 1.72 -4.75
N SER A 87 28.16 1.51 -4.57
CA SER A 87 28.75 1.25 -3.25
C SER A 87 28.81 2.50 -2.37
N PHE A 88 28.87 3.69 -2.95
CA PHE A 88 28.94 4.94 -2.18
C PHE A 88 28.03 6.06 -2.69
N ALA A 89 27.33 5.87 -3.80
CA ALA A 89 26.27 6.74 -4.31
C ALA A 89 24.99 5.91 -4.51
N LEU A 90 24.01 6.06 -3.63
CA LEU A 90 22.88 5.13 -3.55
C LEU A 90 21.90 5.33 -4.70
N GLY A 91 21.59 4.25 -5.42
CA GLY A 91 20.76 4.27 -6.61
C GLY A 91 21.51 4.53 -7.92
N PHE A 92 22.82 4.79 -7.87
CA PHE A 92 23.71 4.87 -9.04
C PHE A 92 24.00 3.48 -9.64
N PRO A 93 24.50 3.42 -10.89
CA PRO A 93 24.98 2.16 -11.47
C PRO A 93 26.09 1.54 -10.62
N ALA A 94 26.23 0.21 -10.73
CA ALA A 94 27.36 -0.53 -10.18
C ALA A 94 28.67 -0.06 -10.83
N SER A 95 29.80 -0.34 -10.19
CA SER A 95 31.12 0.02 -10.72
C SER A 95 31.52 -0.84 -11.93
N GLU A 96 31.06 -2.10 -12.00
CA GLU A 96 31.40 -3.02 -13.09
C GLU A 96 30.26 -3.20 -14.09
N LEU A 97 30.55 -3.04 -15.39
CA LEU A 97 29.61 -3.25 -16.51
C LEU A 97 28.89 -4.62 -16.47
N LYS A 98 29.56 -5.67 -15.95
CA LYS A 98 28.97 -7.01 -15.82
C LYS A 98 27.91 -7.09 -14.72
N GLU A 99 28.01 -6.25 -13.71
CA GLU A 99 27.06 -6.17 -12.59
C GLU A 99 25.89 -5.22 -12.89
N TYR A 100 25.94 -4.49 -14.01
CA TYR A 100 24.86 -3.59 -14.42
C TYR A 100 23.52 -4.33 -14.52
N ALA A 101 23.55 -5.56 -15.00
CA ALA A 101 22.35 -6.37 -15.21
C ALA A 101 21.70 -6.89 -13.90
N SER A 102 22.44 -6.99 -12.79
CA SER A 102 21.97 -7.67 -11.57
C SER A 102 21.88 -6.75 -10.34
N THR A 103 22.76 -5.75 -10.24
CA THR A 103 22.89 -4.87 -9.06
C THR A 103 22.68 -3.39 -9.37
N SER A 104 22.55 -3.00 -10.64
CA SER A 104 22.20 -1.60 -10.98
C SER A 104 20.69 -1.40 -11.09
N GLY A 105 20.21 -0.28 -10.55
CA GLY A 105 18.94 0.31 -10.93
C GLY A 105 19.20 1.63 -11.68
N LEU A 106 18.20 2.17 -12.37
CA LEU A 106 18.22 3.56 -12.88
C LEU A 106 19.36 3.91 -13.87
N VAL A 107 19.92 2.93 -14.60
CA VAL A 107 20.97 3.19 -15.61
C VAL A 107 20.36 3.95 -16.80
N SER A 108 20.98 5.07 -17.19
CA SER A 108 20.60 5.88 -18.35
C SER A 108 21.75 5.98 -19.34
N ASP A 109 21.45 5.99 -20.63
CA ASP A 109 22.43 6.29 -21.68
C ASP A 109 22.82 7.79 -21.71
N LEU A 110 22.09 8.62 -20.96
CA LEU A 110 22.41 10.04 -20.78
C LEU A 110 23.52 10.20 -19.75
N LEU A 111 24.60 10.87 -20.15
CA LEU A 111 25.66 11.29 -19.23
C LEU A 111 25.13 12.41 -18.33
N ILE A 112 24.74 12.05 -17.11
CA ILE A 112 24.34 13.00 -16.09
C ILE A 112 25.54 13.16 -15.14
N PRO A 113 26.27 14.28 -15.18
CA PRO A 113 27.39 14.49 -14.27
C PRO A 113 26.85 14.54 -12.84
N ALA A 114 27.56 13.86 -11.94
CA ALA A 114 27.24 13.85 -10.51
C ALA A 114 28.33 14.59 -9.73
N THR A 115 27.88 15.37 -8.76
CA THR A 115 28.73 16.12 -7.83
C THR A 115 28.87 15.37 -6.50
N PRO A 116 29.86 15.70 -5.66
CA PRO A 116 29.95 15.15 -4.31
C PRO A 116 28.66 15.37 -3.49
N ASP A 117 28.01 16.53 -3.67
CA ASP A 117 26.72 16.84 -3.05
C ASP A 117 25.63 15.85 -3.48
N ASP A 118 25.58 15.45 -4.75
CA ASP A 118 24.61 14.47 -5.26
C ASP A 118 24.78 13.10 -4.59
N ILE A 119 26.00 12.76 -4.19
CA ILE A 119 26.33 11.53 -3.46
C ILE A 119 25.72 11.62 -2.06
N TYR A 120 25.98 12.67 -1.28
CA TYR A 120 25.41 12.83 0.06
C TYR A 120 23.87 12.85 0.03
N LEU A 121 23.29 13.57 -0.93
CA LEU A 121 21.85 13.60 -1.17
C LEU A 121 21.30 12.21 -1.53
N SER A 122 22.04 11.38 -2.27
CA SER A 122 21.62 10.03 -2.59
C SER A 122 21.48 9.14 -1.34
N TRP A 123 22.35 9.32 -0.35
CA TRP A 123 22.24 8.62 0.93
C TRP A 123 21.02 9.07 1.72
N ILE A 124 20.87 10.38 1.88
CA ILE A 124 19.72 10.98 2.58
C ILE A 124 18.42 10.49 1.93
N GLY A 125 18.33 10.57 0.60
CA GLY A 125 17.18 10.09 -0.16
C GLY A 125 16.93 8.59 -0.02
N SER A 126 17.98 7.76 -0.03
CA SER A 126 17.80 6.32 0.19
C SER A 126 17.28 5.99 1.58
N GLY A 127 17.68 6.75 2.60
CA GLY A 127 17.18 6.58 3.97
C GLY A 127 15.69 6.92 4.09
N LEU A 128 15.14 7.71 3.16
CA LEU A 128 13.72 8.11 3.11
C LEU A 128 12.82 7.10 2.40
N GLY A 129 13.37 5.98 1.92
CA GLY A 129 12.59 4.93 1.27
C GLY A 129 11.53 4.34 2.20
N VAL A 130 10.32 4.11 1.67
CA VAL A 130 9.17 3.61 2.43
C VAL A 130 8.93 2.14 2.08
N GLY A 131 9.32 1.23 2.97
CA GLY A 131 9.22 -0.21 2.78
C GLY A 131 7.78 -0.73 2.93
N VAL A 132 7.33 -1.54 1.98
CA VAL A 132 5.98 -2.13 1.96
C VAL A 132 6.01 -3.63 1.69
N ALA A 133 4.96 -4.33 2.13
CA ALA A 133 4.83 -5.77 1.95
C ALA A 133 4.91 -6.16 0.46
N GLY A 134 5.54 -7.29 0.18
CA GLY A 134 5.88 -7.73 -1.18
C GLY A 134 7.34 -7.48 -1.59
N GLY A 135 8.17 -6.97 -0.67
CA GLY A 135 9.61 -6.79 -0.87
C GLY A 135 9.97 -5.58 -1.74
N PHE A 136 9.14 -4.53 -1.67
CA PHE A 136 9.35 -3.28 -2.38
C PHE A 136 9.48 -2.12 -1.39
N SER A 137 10.07 -1.03 -1.85
CA SER A 137 10.11 0.27 -1.23
C SER A 137 9.60 1.31 -2.22
N ILE A 138 9.06 2.41 -1.69
CA ILE A 138 8.51 3.52 -2.45
C ILE A 138 9.25 4.78 -2.03
N LEU A 139 9.74 5.55 -3.00
CA LEU A 139 10.24 6.90 -2.76
C LEU A 139 9.19 7.90 -3.22
N PHE A 140 8.85 8.85 -2.34
CA PHE A 140 7.98 9.97 -2.64
C PHE A 140 8.82 11.24 -2.66
N ASP A 141 8.82 11.92 -3.80
CA ASP A 141 9.43 13.24 -3.94
C ASP A 141 8.45 14.34 -3.46
N ASP A 142 8.19 14.33 -2.15
CA ASP A 142 7.22 15.20 -1.50
C ASP A 142 7.78 15.71 -0.16
N ALA A 143 7.83 17.04 0.01
CA ALA A 143 8.43 17.67 1.17
C ALA A 143 7.73 17.28 2.49
N THR A 144 6.40 17.18 2.49
CA THR A 144 5.62 16.83 3.68
C THR A 144 5.91 15.39 4.10
N ILE A 145 5.85 14.46 3.15
CA ILE A 145 6.11 13.04 3.43
C ILE A 145 7.54 12.83 3.89
N THR A 146 8.53 13.41 3.20
CA THR A 146 9.94 13.23 3.55
C THR A 146 10.28 13.82 4.91
N LEU A 147 9.75 15.00 5.25
CA LEU A 147 9.89 15.57 6.60
C LEU A 147 9.22 14.69 7.67
N GLN A 148 8.03 14.17 7.38
CA GLN A 148 7.33 13.28 8.32
C GLN A 148 8.13 11.99 8.54
N THR A 149 8.68 11.40 7.47
CA THR A 149 9.56 10.23 7.55
C THR A 149 10.78 10.50 8.43
N PHE A 150 11.42 11.66 8.26
CA PHE A 150 12.57 12.07 9.07
C PHE A 150 12.26 12.19 10.57
N GLU A 151 11.10 12.69 10.97
CA GLU A 151 10.74 12.72 12.40
C GLU A 151 10.71 11.31 13.00
N GLY A 152 10.30 10.31 12.20
CA GLY A 152 10.34 8.91 12.57
C GLY A 152 11.75 8.37 12.79
N TRP A 153 12.77 8.89 12.10
CA TRP A 153 14.15 8.43 12.27
C TRP A 153 14.65 8.67 13.69
N LYS A 154 14.38 9.85 14.25
CA LYS A 154 14.78 10.19 15.63
C LYS A 154 14.12 9.27 16.64
N ILE A 155 12.88 8.86 16.40
CA ILE A 155 12.14 7.94 17.27
C ILE A 155 12.74 6.53 17.18
N TYR A 156 12.98 6.03 15.96
CA TYR A 156 13.60 4.71 15.78
C TYR A 156 15.00 4.65 16.38
N ARG A 157 15.77 5.74 16.29
CA ARG A 157 17.09 5.84 16.91
C ARG A 157 17.02 5.57 18.40
N LYS A 158 16.09 6.24 19.09
CA LYS A 158 15.88 6.09 20.54
C LYS A 158 15.57 4.63 20.91
N TYR A 159 14.70 3.96 20.17
CA TYR A 159 14.40 2.55 20.43
C TYR A 159 15.58 1.62 20.18
N LEU A 160 16.40 1.90 19.15
CA LEU A 160 17.60 1.10 18.88
C LEU A 160 18.71 1.31 19.93
N GLU A 161 18.68 2.41 20.69
CA GLU A 161 19.62 2.71 21.78
C GLU A 161 19.11 2.32 23.17
N ASP A 162 17.83 1.94 23.28
CA ASP A 162 17.26 1.53 24.56
C ASP A 162 17.87 0.19 24.99
N ASP A 163 18.54 0.18 26.15
CA ASP A 163 19.15 -1.00 26.75
C ASP A 163 18.12 -2.10 27.04
N GLY A 164 16.85 -1.74 27.26
CA GLY A 164 15.73 -2.68 27.41
C GLY A 164 15.30 -3.35 26.10
N LEU A 165 15.78 -2.86 24.96
CA LEU A 165 15.49 -3.35 23.61
C LEU A 165 16.76 -3.86 22.91
N ASP A 166 17.64 -4.51 23.67
CA ASP A 166 18.86 -5.17 23.17
C ASP A 166 18.60 -6.11 21.98
N LYS A 167 17.45 -6.79 21.98
CA LYS A 167 16.98 -7.70 20.92
C LYS A 167 16.35 -7.02 19.71
N LEU A 168 16.16 -5.70 19.73
CA LEU A 168 15.64 -4.96 18.57
C LEU A 168 16.67 -4.97 17.43
N ARG A 169 16.22 -5.49 16.29
CA ARG A 169 17.00 -5.61 15.07
C ARG A 169 17.20 -4.24 14.41
N GLY A 170 18.45 -3.92 14.08
CA GLY A 170 18.80 -2.76 13.25
C GLY A 170 18.60 -3.03 11.75
N ASN A 171 19.04 -2.10 10.90
CA ASN A 171 18.96 -2.21 9.43
C ASN A 171 17.54 -2.32 8.86
N GLN A 172 16.52 -1.83 9.58
CA GLN A 172 15.11 -1.87 9.14
C GLN A 172 14.53 -0.49 8.83
N ILE A 173 15.35 0.52 8.50
CA ILE A 173 14.88 1.90 8.33
C ILE A 173 13.72 2.03 7.33
N ASN A 174 13.79 1.38 6.17
CA ASN A 174 12.70 1.48 5.19
C ASN A 174 11.40 0.86 5.73
N THR A 175 11.50 -0.28 6.42
CA THR A 175 10.35 -0.95 7.05
C THR A 175 9.75 -0.07 8.14
N TRP A 176 10.61 0.55 8.96
CA TRP A 176 10.21 1.54 9.96
C TRP A 176 9.52 2.74 9.33
N ASN A 177 10.07 3.33 8.27
CA ASN A 177 9.48 4.47 7.57
C ASN A 177 8.04 4.16 7.10
N GLY A 178 7.79 2.94 6.59
CA GLY A 178 6.46 2.48 6.21
C GLY A 178 5.47 2.46 7.37
N GLN A 179 5.85 1.84 8.48
CA GLN A 179 5.00 1.80 9.68
C GLN A 179 4.82 3.16 10.32
N TRP A 180 5.89 3.96 10.38
CA TRP A 180 5.86 5.30 10.94
C TRP A 180 4.93 6.21 10.16
N LEU A 181 5.00 6.21 8.82
CA LEU A 181 4.07 7.00 8.00
C LEU A 181 2.63 6.51 8.17
N LYS A 182 2.39 5.19 8.18
CA LYS A 182 1.05 4.63 8.44
C LYS A 182 0.48 5.15 9.77
N TYR A 183 1.28 5.07 10.83
CA TYR A 183 0.84 5.41 12.18
C TYR A 183 0.72 6.93 12.38
N SER A 184 1.74 7.69 12.00
CA SER A 184 1.81 9.12 12.28
C SER A 184 0.92 10.00 11.40
N LEU A 185 0.48 9.49 10.24
CA LEU A 185 -0.48 10.18 9.38
C LEU A 185 -1.93 9.77 9.64
N ASP A 186 -2.18 8.74 10.45
CA ASP A 186 -3.55 8.33 10.78
C ASP A 186 -4.10 9.17 11.93
N THR A 187 -4.93 10.17 11.62
CA THR A 187 -5.43 11.13 12.62
C THR A 187 -6.33 10.51 13.67
N ASP A 188 -6.89 9.34 13.40
CA ASP A 188 -7.79 8.63 14.33
C ASP A 188 -7.01 7.79 15.37
N GLU A 189 -5.74 7.45 15.07
CA GLU A 189 -4.95 6.48 15.83
C GLU A 189 -3.66 7.06 16.41
N PHE A 190 -3.13 8.12 15.78
CA PHE A 190 -1.91 8.76 16.24
C PHE A 190 -2.12 9.41 17.62
N ARG A 191 -1.18 9.14 18.52
CA ARG A 191 -1.15 9.75 19.85
C ARG A 191 0.22 10.34 20.11
N GLU A 192 0.31 11.63 20.45
CA GLU A 192 1.63 12.25 20.72
C GLU A 192 2.40 11.61 21.88
N ASP A 193 1.70 10.98 22.83
CA ASP A 193 2.25 10.33 24.02
C ASP A 193 2.43 8.80 23.87
N PHE A 194 2.54 8.29 22.63
CA PHE A 194 2.72 6.86 22.38
C PHE A 194 3.99 6.30 23.05
N ASP A 195 3.95 5.02 23.43
CA ASP A 195 5.09 4.29 23.97
C ASP A 195 5.34 2.98 23.18
N PHE A 196 6.35 2.22 23.58
CA PHE A 196 6.67 0.95 22.92
C PHE A 196 5.52 -0.07 22.99
N THR A 197 4.74 -0.06 24.07
CA THR A 197 3.58 -0.94 24.25
C THR A 197 2.49 -0.60 23.24
N GLU A 198 2.19 0.68 23.05
CA GLU A 198 1.26 1.16 22.04
C GLU A 198 1.69 0.71 20.64
N LEU A 199 2.95 0.94 20.26
CA LEU A 199 3.46 0.53 18.95
C LEU A 199 3.39 -1.01 18.76
N THR A 200 3.56 -1.77 19.83
CA THR A 200 3.42 -3.24 19.82
C THR A 200 1.95 -3.68 19.67
N ASN A 201 1.03 -3.02 20.37
CA ASN A 201 -0.43 -3.25 20.23
C ASN A 201 -0.91 -2.92 18.81
N GLN A 202 -0.32 -1.89 18.20
CA GLN A 202 -0.53 -1.49 16.80
C GLN A 202 0.17 -2.44 15.79
N LYS A 203 0.81 -3.51 16.26
CA LYS A 203 1.55 -4.51 15.49
C LYS A 203 2.67 -3.90 14.62
N ILE A 204 3.22 -2.76 15.04
CA ILE A 204 4.38 -2.14 14.37
C ILE A 204 5.63 -2.94 14.70
N PHE A 205 5.79 -3.34 15.96
CA PHE A 205 6.81 -4.29 16.38
C PHE A 205 6.23 -5.70 16.49
N ASP A 206 6.97 -6.69 15.99
CA ASP A 206 6.81 -8.09 16.34
C ASP A 206 7.82 -8.45 17.42
N VAL A 207 7.33 -8.98 18.54
CA VAL A 207 8.12 -9.24 19.75
C VAL A 207 8.10 -10.74 20.01
N SER A 208 9.26 -11.37 19.85
CA SER A 208 9.50 -12.76 20.21
C SER A 208 10.44 -12.86 21.43
N SER A 209 10.60 -14.06 21.98
CA SER A 209 11.51 -14.28 23.11
C SER A 209 12.99 -14.00 22.78
N THR A 210 13.36 -14.05 21.49
CA THR A 210 14.75 -13.95 21.01
C THR A 210 15.03 -12.72 20.14
N MET A 211 14.01 -12.08 19.59
CA MET A 211 14.16 -10.97 18.64
C MET A 211 12.97 -10.02 18.69
N VAL A 212 13.23 -8.72 18.55
CA VAL A 212 12.22 -7.72 18.24
C VAL A 212 12.51 -7.20 16.84
N GLU A 213 11.50 -7.15 15.97
CA GLU A 213 11.63 -6.62 14.62
C GLU A 213 10.46 -5.73 14.23
N VAL A 214 10.68 -4.84 13.26
CA VAL A 214 9.62 -4.02 12.70
C VAL A 214 8.86 -4.82 11.64
N ASN A 215 7.53 -4.91 11.79
CA ASN A 215 6.67 -5.51 10.78
C ASN A 215 6.62 -4.66 9.52
N THR A 216 6.57 -5.29 8.35
CA THR A 216 6.40 -4.54 7.10
C THR A 216 4.93 -4.19 6.89
N VAL A 217 4.66 -2.91 6.60
CA VAL A 217 3.30 -2.41 6.40
C VAL A 217 2.69 -2.91 5.08
N ASN A 218 1.38 -3.19 5.06
CA ASN A 218 0.68 -3.40 3.80
C ASN A 218 0.56 -2.06 3.05
N TRP A 219 0.84 -2.05 1.74
CA TRP A 219 0.82 -0.81 0.97
C TRP A 219 -0.56 -0.15 0.95
N SER A 220 -1.65 -0.94 1.06
CA SER A 220 -3.01 -0.40 1.09
C SER A 220 -3.33 0.36 2.37
N GLU A 221 -2.87 -0.11 3.52
CA GLU A 221 -2.99 0.63 4.80
C GLU A 221 -2.25 1.97 4.72
N LEU A 222 -1.00 1.94 4.23
CA LEU A 222 -0.24 3.18 3.97
C LEU A 222 -0.98 4.10 2.98
N PHE A 223 -1.59 3.53 1.94
CA PHE A 223 -2.38 4.28 0.97
C PHE A 223 -3.56 5.02 1.63
N PHE A 224 -4.27 4.39 2.57
CA PHE A 224 -5.36 5.04 3.30
C PHE A 224 -4.84 6.19 4.19
N SER A 225 -3.75 6.00 4.93
CA SER A 225 -3.13 7.08 5.71
C SER A 225 -2.70 8.25 4.81
N LEU A 226 -2.07 7.98 3.67
CA LEU A 226 -1.72 9.01 2.68
C LEU A 226 -2.96 9.70 2.10
N SER A 227 -4.06 8.98 1.95
CA SER A 227 -5.34 9.54 1.48
C SER A 227 -5.99 10.49 2.49
N GLN A 228 -5.67 10.37 3.79
CA GLN A 228 -6.06 11.38 4.78
C GLN A 228 -5.25 12.67 4.61
N LEU A 229 -3.94 12.54 4.36
CA LEU A 229 -3.04 13.67 4.14
C LEU A 229 -3.36 14.42 2.84
N TYR A 230 -3.66 13.69 1.76
CA TYR A 230 -3.96 14.26 0.44
C TYR A 230 -5.29 13.74 -0.15
N PRO A 231 -6.47 14.13 0.40
CA PRO A 231 -7.76 13.54 0.04
C PRO A 231 -8.19 13.73 -1.42
N GLN A 232 -7.70 14.76 -2.10
CA GLN A 232 -7.96 15.02 -3.52
C GLN A 232 -6.68 14.94 -4.36
N GLY A 233 -5.56 14.54 -3.75
CA GLY A 233 -4.25 14.57 -4.36
C GLY A 233 -3.96 13.36 -5.25
N GLU A 234 -2.94 13.56 -6.06
CA GLU A 234 -2.22 12.50 -6.77
C GLU A 234 -0.76 12.60 -6.35
N LEU A 235 -0.15 11.47 -6.01
CA LEU A 235 1.27 11.39 -5.69
C LEU A 235 1.95 10.43 -6.64
N THR A 236 3.14 10.77 -7.12
CA THR A 236 3.94 9.80 -7.87
C THR A 236 4.94 9.15 -6.93
N GLY A 237 4.86 7.83 -6.80
CA GLY A 237 5.84 7.03 -6.06
C GLY A 237 6.79 6.32 -7.00
N TYR A 238 8.09 6.36 -6.73
CA TYR A 238 9.07 5.53 -7.41
C TYR A 238 9.19 4.18 -6.69
N VAL A 239 8.73 3.10 -7.34
CA VAL A 239 8.65 1.76 -6.75
C VAL A 239 9.83 0.90 -7.17
N TYR A 240 10.56 0.38 -6.20
CA TYR A 240 11.77 -0.44 -6.39
C TYR A 240 11.91 -1.47 -5.27
N GLY A 241 12.83 -2.40 -5.38
CA GLY A 241 13.16 -3.36 -4.33
C GLY A 241 14.65 -3.64 -4.35
N PHE A 242 15.33 -3.35 -3.23
CA PHE A 242 16.73 -3.70 -3.03
C PHE A 242 16.82 -5.04 -2.31
N GLY A 243 17.67 -5.93 -2.81
CA GLY A 243 17.86 -7.28 -2.29
C GLY A 243 19.09 -7.92 -2.94
N GLN A 244 19.15 -9.25 -3.03
CA GLN A 244 20.22 -9.92 -3.78
C GLN A 244 20.21 -9.56 -5.27
N THR A 245 19.04 -9.24 -5.82
CA THR A 245 18.87 -8.70 -7.17
C THR A 245 17.97 -7.49 -7.07
N ASN A 246 18.42 -6.36 -7.59
CA ASN A 246 17.64 -5.13 -7.58
C ASN A 246 16.46 -5.24 -8.54
N LYS A 247 15.28 -4.83 -8.08
CA LYS A 247 14.05 -4.79 -8.86
C LYS A 247 13.62 -3.34 -9.02
N THR A 248 13.29 -2.94 -10.24
CA THR A 248 12.72 -1.62 -10.52
C THR A 248 11.38 -1.81 -11.22
N ILE A 249 10.34 -1.18 -10.69
CA ILE A 249 9.06 -1.01 -11.39
C ILE A 249 9.05 0.36 -12.06
N GLY A 250 9.45 1.41 -11.34
CA GLY A 250 9.53 2.77 -11.85
C GLY A 250 8.52 3.70 -11.19
N PHE A 251 8.21 4.80 -11.88
CA PHE A 251 7.26 5.81 -11.40
C PHE A 251 5.82 5.34 -11.59
N ILE A 252 5.06 5.31 -10.49
CA ILE A 252 3.66 4.90 -10.47
C ILE A 252 2.84 6.02 -9.85
N PRO A 253 1.79 6.51 -10.52
CA PRO A 253 0.84 7.45 -9.94
C PRO A 253 -0.07 6.79 -8.90
N PHE A 254 -0.30 7.47 -7.78
CA PHE A 254 -1.19 7.08 -6.68
C PHE A 254 -2.36 8.07 -6.61
N TYR A 255 -3.55 7.61 -6.99
CA TYR A 255 -4.78 8.41 -6.98
C TYR A 255 -5.48 8.33 -5.61
N LEU A 256 -4.97 9.07 -4.64
CA LEU A 256 -5.35 9.00 -3.22
C LEU A 256 -6.84 9.29 -2.94
N LYS A 257 -7.50 10.09 -3.79
CA LYS A 257 -8.96 10.27 -3.77
C LYS A 257 -9.75 8.95 -3.74
N SER A 258 -9.17 7.86 -4.24
CA SER A 258 -9.78 6.52 -4.23
C SER A 258 -9.95 5.98 -2.81
N GLY A 259 -9.00 6.26 -1.91
CA GLY A 259 -9.05 5.82 -0.51
C GLY A 259 -10.16 6.55 0.25
N THR A 260 -10.19 7.88 0.14
CA THR A 260 -11.28 8.71 0.70
C THR A 260 -12.64 8.28 0.16
N ARG A 261 -12.75 8.03 -1.14
CA ARG A 261 -13.99 7.56 -1.77
C ARG A 261 -14.49 6.24 -1.18
N ILE A 262 -13.60 5.29 -0.89
CA ILE A 262 -13.98 4.01 -0.27
C ILE A 262 -14.57 4.25 1.13
N ILE A 263 -13.92 5.09 1.94
CA ILE A 263 -14.38 5.42 3.30
C ILE A 263 -15.72 6.15 3.24
N ASP A 264 -15.88 7.11 2.33
CA ASP A 264 -17.13 7.85 2.16
C ASP A 264 -18.28 6.94 1.75
N ILE A 265 -18.06 6.02 0.80
CA ILE A 265 -19.07 5.05 0.36
C ILE A 265 -19.43 4.12 1.52
N TYR A 266 -18.46 3.64 2.29
CA TYR A 266 -18.77 2.84 3.48
C TYR A 266 -19.69 3.60 4.43
N ARG A 267 -19.36 4.87 4.71
CA ARG A 267 -20.15 5.73 5.60
C ARG A 267 -21.57 5.95 5.10
N GLN A 268 -21.74 6.15 3.80
CA GLN A 268 -23.05 6.29 3.17
C GLN A 268 -23.89 5.01 3.28
N LEU A 269 -23.27 3.84 3.15
CA LEU A 269 -23.98 2.55 3.13
C LEU A 269 -24.29 2.00 4.52
N PHE A 270 -23.40 2.21 5.49
CA PHE A 270 -23.42 1.48 6.76
C PHE A 270 -23.30 2.38 7.99
N GLY A 271 -23.06 3.68 7.83
CA GLY A 271 -22.80 4.61 8.92
C GLY A 271 -21.33 4.62 9.37
N GLU A 272 -21.07 4.99 10.62
CA GLU A 272 -19.70 5.24 11.09
C GLU A 272 -18.83 3.97 11.18
N LEU A 273 -17.54 4.11 10.85
CA LEU A 273 -16.53 3.03 10.79
C LEU A 273 -15.78 2.86 12.14
N ASN A 274 -16.35 3.35 13.25
CA ASN A 274 -15.58 3.74 14.44
C ASN A 274 -14.89 2.61 15.23
N THR A 275 -15.21 1.33 15.00
CA THR A 275 -14.60 0.21 15.74
C THR A 275 -13.79 -0.77 14.90
N ASP A 276 -13.81 -0.65 13.56
CA ASP A 276 -13.21 -1.65 12.66
C ASP A 276 -12.36 -1.06 11.53
N LYS A 277 -12.00 0.24 11.57
CA LYS A 277 -11.24 0.91 10.50
C LYS A 277 -9.98 0.16 10.07
N LYS A 278 -9.11 -0.22 11.00
CA LYS A 278 -7.89 -1.00 10.69
C LYS A 278 -8.20 -2.33 10.01
N ARG A 279 -9.19 -3.05 10.54
CA ARG A 279 -9.63 -4.33 9.99
C ARG A 279 -10.22 -4.14 8.59
N PHE A 280 -10.93 -3.04 8.37
CA PHE A 280 -11.50 -2.66 7.08
C PHE A 280 -10.40 -2.38 6.07
N GLU A 281 -9.47 -1.47 6.37
CA GLU A 281 -8.36 -1.08 5.49
C GLU A 281 -7.45 -2.28 5.14
N ALA A 282 -7.18 -3.15 6.10
CA ALA A 282 -6.36 -4.36 5.92
C ALA A 282 -6.94 -5.38 4.92
N LEU A 283 -8.24 -5.32 4.60
CA LEU A 283 -8.87 -6.19 3.61
C LEU A 283 -8.69 -5.68 2.17
N PHE A 284 -8.30 -4.43 1.98
CA PHE A 284 -8.11 -3.84 0.65
C PHE A 284 -6.68 -4.05 0.15
N GLY A 285 -6.54 -3.93 -1.17
CA GLY A 285 -5.27 -4.00 -1.86
C GLY A 285 -4.96 -5.41 -2.35
N MET A 286 -4.67 -5.51 -3.65
CA MET A 286 -3.98 -6.68 -4.21
C MET A 286 -2.47 -6.61 -3.93
N HIS A 287 -1.72 -7.66 -4.26
CA HIS A 287 -0.26 -7.61 -4.16
C HIS A 287 0.34 -6.41 -4.93
N ILE A 288 1.27 -5.66 -4.31
CA ILE A 288 1.81 -4.38 -4.83
C ILE A 288 2.31 -4.46 -6.28
N LYS A 289 2.97 -5.55 -6.67
CA LYS A 289 3.39 -5.76 -8.07
C LYS A 289 2.21 -5.73 -9.04
N ARG A 290 1.10 -6.39 -8.70
CA ARG A 290 -0.11 -6.42 -9.53
C ARG A 290 -0.81 -5.07 -9.54
N ALA A 291 -0.80 -4.37 -8.41
CA ALA A 291 -1.29 -3.00 -8.33
C ALA A 291 -0.51 -2.07 -9.29
N CYS A 292 0.82 -2.20 -9.35
CA CYS A 292 1.66 -1.41 -10.25
C CYS A 292 1.49 -1.78 -11.74
N GLU A 293 1.22 -3.05 -12.06
CA GLU A 293 0.96 -3.50 -13.44
C GLU A 293 -0.29 -2.85 -14.07
N LEU A 294 -1.18 -2.26 -13.26
CA LEU A 294 -2.32 -1.47 -13.73
C LEU A 294 -1.90 -0.10 -14.28
N GLY A 295 -0.62 0.27 -14.17
CA GLY A 295 -0.07 1.56 -14.59
C GLY A 295 -0.33 2.71 -13.63
N SER A 296 -1.25 2.54 -12.67
CA SER A 296 -1.51 3.47 -11.57
C SER A 296 -2.19 2.75 -10.41
N ILE A 297 -1.98 3.28 -9.20
CA ILE A 297 -2.58 2.75 -7.98
C ILE A 297 -3.77 3.65 -7.60
N GLY A 298 -4.95 3.06 -7.63
CA GLY A 298 -6.20 3.73 -7.28
C GLY A 298 -7.28 2.70 -6.96
N LEU A 299 -8.53 3.02 -7.28
CA LEU A 299 -9.67 2.20 -6.88
C LEU A 299 -9.58 0.72 -7.32
N LEU A 300 -9.12 0.46 -8.54
CA LEU A 300 -8.97 -0.92 -9.04
C LEU A 300 -7.88 -1.69 -8.28
N ALA A 301 -6.76 -1.03 -7.94
CA ALA A 301 -5.67 -1.61 -7.16
C ALA A 301 -6.09 -1.95 -5.73
N LEU A 302 -6.98 -1.13 -5.16
CA LEU A 302 -7.53 -1.33 -3.81
C LEU A 302 -8.51 -2.51 -3.72
N ARG A 303 -8.80 -3.24 -4.80
CA ARG A 303 -9.71 -4.39 -4.76
C ARG A 303 -9.38 -5.35 -3.60
N PRO A 304 -10.35 -5.68 -2.74
CA PRO A 304 -10.15 -6.69 -1.71
C PRO A 304 -9.78 -8.05 -2.30
N GLU A 305 -8.68 -8.66 -1.85
CA GLU A 305 -8.16 -9.89 -2.47
C GLU A 305 -9.20 -11.03 -2.42
N GLY A 306 -9.93 -11.13 -1.30
CA GLY A 306 -10.94 -12.14 -1.06
C GLY A 306 -12.17 -12.09 -1.98
N ILE A 307 -12.41 -11.00 -2.72
CA ILE A 307 -13.56 -10.88 -3.62
C ILE A 307 -13.36 -11.67 -4.93
N THR A 308 -12.10 -11.89 -5.33
CA THR A 308 -11.74 -12.50 -6.61
C THR A 308 -12.33 -13.88 -6.81
N LYS A 309 -12.44 -14.67 -5.73
CA LYS A 309 -13.05 -16.02 -5.71
C LYS A 309 -14.56 -16.04 -6.01
N TYR A 310 -15.20 -14.88 -6.08
CA TYR A 310 -16.61 -14.73 -6.44
C TYR A 310 -16.80 -14.06 -7.81
N MET A 311 -15.73 -13.51 -8.37
CA MET A 311 -15.73 -12.87 -9.69
C MET A 311 -15.43 -13.92 -10.77
N GLY A 312 -16.42 -14.24 -11.61
CA GLY A 312 -16.24 -15.15 -12.76
C GLY A 312 -16.19 -16.65 -12.44
N GLU A 313 -16.19 -17.02 -11.15
CA GLU A 313 -16.30 -18.40 -10.66
C GLU A 313 -17.72 -18.73 -10.18
N ASP A 314 -18.11 -20.00 -10.33
CA ASP A 314 -19.42 -20.53 -9.98
C ASP A 314 -19.55 -20.82 -8.47
N LYS A 315 -18.98 -19.94 -7.64
CA LYS A 315 -18.91 -20.11 -6.19
C LYS A 315 -20.08 -19.40 -5.51
N ASN A 316 -20.87 -20.15 -4.77
CA ASN A 316 -21.96 -19.58 -3.98
C ASN A 316 -21.43 -18.80 -2.77
N ILE A 317 -22.12 -17.71 -2.47
CA ILE A 317 -21.81 -16.87 -1.32
C ILE A 317 -22.55 -17.46 -0.13
N THR A 318 -21.84 -17.68 0.97
CA THR A 318 -22.44 -18.21 2.20
C THR A 318 -22.07 -17.27 3.33
N LEU A 319 -23.07 -16.66 3.96
CA LEU A 319 -22.89 -15.69 5.04
C LEU A 319 -23.22 -16.35 6.38
N LYS A 320 -22.39 -17.28 6.87
CA LYS A 320 -22.71 -18.06 8.09
C LYS A 320 -22.16 -17.41 9.36
N LYS A 321 -21.01 -16.75 9.27
CA LYS A 321 -20.29 -16.17 10.41
C LYS A 321 -20.43 -14.65 10.42
N GLU A 322 -20.15 -14.04 11.56
CA GLU A 322 -20.08 -12.57 11.69
C GLU A 322 -18.99 -11.96 10.79
N GLU A 323 -17.86 -12.64 10.66
CA GLU A 323 -16.79 -12.27 9.72
C GLU A 323 -17.26 -12.24 8.26
N ASP A 324 -18.21 -13.10 7.86
CA ASP A 324 -18.75 -13.09 6.51
C ASP A 324 -19.58 -11.83 6.25
N ASN A 325 -20.29 -11.31 7.27
CA ASN A 325 -21.03 -10.06 7.17
C ASN A 325 -20.07 -8.86 7.00
N PHE A 326 -18.98 -8.84 7.77
CA PHE A 326 -17.97 -7.78 7.66
C PHE A 326 -17.32 -7.77 6.27
N ASN A 327 -16.93 -8.95 5.78
CA ASN A 327 -16.40 -9.11 4.42
C ASN A 327 -17.40 -8.67 3.36
N TYR A 328 -18.70 -8.98 3.54
CA TYR A 328 -19.76 -8.49 2.65
C TYR A 328 -19.80 -6.96 2.61
N TYR A 329 -19.72 -6.26 3.74
CA TYR A 329 -19.71 -4.79 3.76
C TYR A 329 -18.50 -4.21 3.02
N VAL A 330 -17.32 -4.80 3.21
CA VAL A 330 -16.08 -4.41 2.52
C VAL A 330 -16.22 -4.61 1.00
N TYR A 331 -16.67 -5.79 0.57
CA TYR A 331 -16.86 -6.11 -0.84
C TYR A 331 -17.93 -5.24 -1.50
N LYS A 332 -19.07 -5.04 -0.83
CA LYS A 332 -20.15 -4.16 -1.29
C LYS A 332 -19.64 -2.73 -1.46
N THR A 333 -18.89 -2.21 -0.49
CA THR A 333 -18.28 -0.87 -0.58
C THR A 333 -17.43 -0.72 -1.83
N TRP A 334 -16.53 -1.68 -2.10
CA TRP A 334 -15.67 -1.63 -3.28
C TRP A 334 -16.45 -1.76 -4.60
N LEU A 335 -17.40 -2.69 -4.68
CA LEU A 335 -18.22 -2.90 -5.88
C LEU A 335 -19.06 -1.67 -6.22
N VAL A 336 -19.68 -1.05 -5.20
CA VAL A 336 -20.43 0.21 -5.36
C VAL A 336 -19.51 1.33 -5.81
N ALA A 337 -18.27 1.39 -5.29
CA ALA A 337 -17.28 2.35 -5.73
C ALA A 337 -16.90 2.17 -7.21
N MET A 338 -16.82 0.92 -7.70
CA MET A 338 -16.51 0.62 -9.10
C MET A 338 -17.68 0.92 -10.05
N LEU A 339 -18.92 0.70 -9.62
CA LEU A 339 -20.12 0.86 -10.46
C LEU A 339 -20.60 2.31 -10.58
N SER A 340 -20.27 3.19 -9.62
CA SER A 340 -20.92 4.49 -9.50
C SER A 340 -20.27 5.61 -10.33
N LYS A 341 -21.06 6.17 -11.26
CA LYS A 341 -21.12 7.63 -11.51
C LYS A 341 -22.24 8.32 -10.70
N ASN A 342 -23.28 7.60 -10.25
CA ASN A 342 -24.29 8.05 -9.29
C ASN A 342 -24.38 7.05 -8.13
N LYS A 343 -24.12 7.51 -6.90
CA LYS A 343 -23.79 6.66 -5.74
C LYS A 343 -25.02 6.05 -5.04
N GLU A 344 -26.16 6.73 -5.02
CA GLU A 344 -27.35 6.32 -4.26
C GLU A 344 -28.29 5.40 -5.07
N GLU A 345 -28.38 5.59 -6.38
CA GLU A 345 -29.31 4.84 -7.23
C GLU A 345 -28.93 3.34 -7.34
N ILE A 346 -27.64 3.01 -7.38
CA ILE A 346 -27.19 1.64 -7.66
C ILE A 346 -27.35 0.72 -6.44
N THR A 347 -27.26 1.26 -5.22
CA THR A 347 -27.24 0.45 -3.98
C THR A 347 -28.61 -0.02 -3.55
N ASP A 348 -29.60 0.87 -3.61
CA ASP A 348 -30.99 0.51 -3.37
C ASP A 348 -31.48 -0.40 -4.49
N TYR A 349 -31.04 -0.14 -5.71
CA TYR A 349 -31.41 -0.93 -6.87
C TYR A 349 -30.99 -2.41 -6.77
N THR A 350 -29.74 -2.73 -6.42
CA THR A 350 -29.33 -4.15 -6.30
C THR A 350 -30.00 -4.88 -5.14
N LEU A 351 -30.32 -4.18 -4.05
CA LEU A 351 -31.09 -4.74 -2.93
C LEU A 351 -32.54 -5.01 -3.33
N GLU A 352 -33.20 -4.07 -4.01
CA GLU A 352 -34.56 -4.26 -4.50
C GLU A 352 -34.66 -5.42 -5.50
N LEU A 353 -33.68 -5.55 -6.39
CA LEU A 353 -33.59 -6.68 -7.32
C LEU A 353 -33.36 -7.99 -6.58
N ALA A 354 -32.49 -8.02 -5.57
CA ALA A 354 -32.26 -9.20 -4.75
C ALA A 354 -33.55 -9.68 -4.06
N GLU A 355 -34.33 -8.76 -3.49
CA GLU A 355 -35.65 -9.08 -2.91
C GLU A 355 -36.64 -9.59 -3.96
N THR A 356 -36.65 -8.98 -5.14
CA THR A 356 -37.49 -9.40 -6.28
C THR A 356 -37.16 -10.83 -6.71
N ILE A 357 -35.86 -11.16 -6.83
CA ILE A 357 -35.38 -12.51 -7.17
C ILE A 357 -35.74 -13.50 -6.04
N LEU A 358 -35.67 -13.09 -4.77
CA LEU A 358 -36.05 -13.94 -3.64
C LEU A 358 -37.57 -14.21 -3.61
N ARG A 359 -38.41 -13.20 -3.87
CA ARG A 359 -39.86 -13.39 -4.02
C ARG A 359 -40.18 -14.37 -5.14
N TYR A 360 -39.57 -14.19 -6.31
CA TYR A 360 -39.71 -15.12 -7.43
C TYR A 360 -39.35 -16.56 -7.03
N ARG A 361 -38.20 -16.75 -6.37
CA ARG A 361 -37.78 -18.07 -5.87
C ARG A 361 -38.84 -18.69 -4.96
N ASN A 362 -39.31 -17.94 -3.97
CA ASN A 362 -40.22 -18.42 -2.94
C ASN A 362 -41.65 -18.66 -3.46
N GLY A 363 -41.99 -18.13 -4.63
CA GLY A 363 -43.29 -18.35 -5.27
C GLY A 363 -43.53 -19.78 -5.78
N SER A 364 -42.56 -20.70 -5.69
CA SER A 364 -42.73 -22.12 -5.99
C SER A 364 -41.92 -23.00 -5.04
N LYS A 365 -42.45 -24.18 -4.69
CA LYS A 365 -41.78 -25.16 -3.82
C LYS A 365 -40.81 -26.09 -4.57
N GLY A 366 -40.72 -25.98 -5.90
CA GLY A 366 -39.87 -26.83 -6.74
C GLY A 366 -38.41 -26.36 -6.84
N MET A 367 -37.53 -27.25 -7.32
CA MET A 367 -36.11 -26.95 -7.53
C MET A 367 -35.80 -26.16 -8.81
N GLU A 368 -36.79 -25.98 -9.70
CA GLU A 368 -36.62 -25.29 -10.98
C GLU A 368 -36.17 -23.83 -10.79
N ARG A 369 -36.88 -23.06 -9.96
CA ARG A 369 -36.54 -21.65 -9.71
C ARG A 369 -35.20 -21.46 -9.00
N PRO A 370 -34.87 -22.20 -7.92
CA PRO A 370 -33.54 -22.20 -7.34
C PRO A 370 -32.44 -22.58 -8.33
N THR A 371 -32.71 -23.51 -9.26
CA THR A 371 -31.74 -23.93 -10.27
C THR A 371 -31.51 -22.83 -11.30
N LEU A 372 -32.57 -22.21 -11.81
CA LEU A 372 -32.49 -21.06 -12.73
C LEU A 372 -31.67 -19.91 -12.12
N ILE A 373 -31.95 -19.54 -10.87
CA ILE A 373 -31.24 -18.44 -10.20
C ILE A 373 -29.76 -18.78 -10.00
N ASN A 374 -29.45 -19.94 -9.43
CA ASN A 374 -28.07 -20.25 -9.04
C ASN A 374 -27.20 -20.67 -10.23
N LYS A 375 -27.73 -21.47 -11.16
CA LYS A 375 -26.96 -22.11 -12.24
C LYS A 375 -27.08 -21.43 -13.60
N GLU A 376 -28.05 -20.54 -13.78
CA GLU A 376 -28.23 -19.84 -15.06
C GLU A 376 -28.05 -18.33 -14.89
N LEU A 377 -28.71 -17.70 -13.91
CA LEU A 377 -28.62 -16.27 -13.66
C LEU A 377 -27.27 -15.89 -13.04
N PHE A 378 -26.98 -16.34 -11.81
CA PHE A 378 -25.76 -15.97 -11.08
C PHE A 378 -24.48 -16.68 -11.55
N ALA A 379 -24.62 -17.80 -12.26
CA ALA A 379 -23.51 -18.50 -12.90
C ALA A 379 -23.15 -17.89 -14.27
N SER A 380 -23.98 -16.97 -14.78
CA SER A 380 -23.81 -16.45 -16.13
C SER A 380 -22.53 -15.65 -16.28
N LYS A 381 -21.70 -16.04 -17.26
CA LYS A 381 -20.46 -15.33 -17.60
C LYS A 381 -20.66 -14.24 -18.65
N THR A 382 -21.85 -14.13 -19.22
CA THR A 382 -22.13 -13.21 -20.33
C THR A 382 -23.44 -12.49 -20.12
N LYS A 383 -23.51 -11.24 -20.60
CA LYS A 383 -24.75 -10.45 -20.61
C LYS A 383 -25.91 -11.19 -21.27
N ARG A 384 -25.62 -11.90 -22.37
CA ARG A 384 -26.62 -12.68 -23.10
C ARG A 384 -27.22 -13.80 -22.25
N GLY A 385 -26.39 -14.65 -21.66
CA GLY A 385 -26.88 -15.75 -20.81
C GLY A 385 -27.67 -15.25 -19.61
N PHE A 386 -27.27 -14.11 -19.03
CA PHE A 386 -27.98 -13.48 -17.92
C PHE A 386 -29.37 -12.99 -18.37
N ILE A 387 -29.44 -12.30 -19.50
CA ILE A 387 -30.70 -11.84 -20.10
C ILE A 387 -31.62 -13.01 -20.47
N ASP A 388 -31.06 -14.11 -21.00
CA ASP A 388 -31.81 -15.32 -21.32
C ASP A 388 -32.45 -15.92 -20.05
N ALA A 389 -31.72 -15.96 -18.93
CA ALA A 389 -32.27 -16.40 -17.64
C ALA A 389 -33.38 -15.46 -17.12
N LEU A 390 -33.20 -14.14 -17.24
CA LEU A 390 -34.26 -13.17 -16.91
C LEU A 390 -35.52 -13.38 -17.76
N ALA A 391 -35.37 -13.69 -19.04
CA ALA A 391 -36.49 -13.94 -19.94
C ALA A 391 -37.32 -15.18 -19.54
N VAL A 392 -36.68 -16.18 -18.92
CA VAL A 392 -37.39 -17.34 -18.34
C VAL A 392 -38.20 -16.91 -17.11
N MET A 393 -37.61 -16.07 -16.23
CA MET A 393 -38.28 -15.60 -15.01
C MET A 393 -39.56 -14.79 -15.28
N ILE A 394 -39.55 -13.97 -16.33
CA ILE A 394 -40.65 -13.07 -16.71
C ILE A 394 -42.02 -13.77 -16.78
N LYS A 395 -42.05 -15.05 -17.15
CA LYS A 395 -43.30 -15.82 -17.33
C LYS A 395 -44.11 -15.98 -16.04
N ASP A 396 -43.45 -15.94 -14.88
CA ASP A 396 -44.10 -16.21 -13.60
C ASP A 396 -44.10 -14.99 -12.65
N LEU A 397 -43.79 -13.79 -13.15
CA LEU A 397 -43.76 -12.56 -12.36
C LEU A 397 -45.06 -11.76 -12.45
N ASP A 398 -45.39 -11.05 -11.38
CA ASP A 398 -46.51 -10.11 -11.34
C ASP A 398 -46.13 -8.75 -11.95
N SER A 399 -47.11 -7.84 -12.09
CA SER A 399 -46.94 -6.59 -12.84
C SER A 399 -45.82 -5.70 -12.31
N SER A 400 -45.63 -5.61 -10.99
CA SER A 400 -44.61 -4.77 -10.38
C SER A 400 -43.21 -5.39 -10.51
N ASP A 401 -43.07 -6.68 -10.23
CA ASP A 401 -41.77 -7.36 -10.33
C ASP A 401 -41.33 -7.53 -11.80
N LEU A 402 -42.29 -7.65 -12.72
CA LEU A 402 -42.06 -7.68 -14.17
C LEU A 402 -41.39 -6.39 -14.68
N GLU A 403 -41.87 -5.21 -14.24
CA GLU A 403 -41.29 -3.93 -14.64
C GLU A 403 -39.84 -3.76 -14.15
N LYS A 404 -39.56 -4.22 -12.92
CA LYS A 404 -38.20 -4.21 -12.36
C LYS A 404 -37.25 -5.11 -13.15
N ILE A 405 -37.66 -6.35 -13.44
CA ILE A 405 -36.84 -7.29 -14.22
C ILE A 405 -36.65 -6.84 -15.67
N LYS A 406 -37.65 -6.18 -16.27
CA LYS A 406 -37.52 -5.58 -17.59
C LYS A 406 -36.50 -4.44 -17.61
N SER A 407 -36.55 -3.55 -16.62
CA SER A 407 -35.61 -2.43 -16.48
C SER A 407 -34.17 -2.95 -16.29
N LEU A 408 -34.00 -3.97 -15.44
CA LEU A 408 -32.72 -4.66 -15.25
C LEU A 408 -32.14 -5.19 -16.57
N LYS A 409 -32.96 -5.81 -17.41
CA LYS A 409 -32.51 -6.35 -18.70
C LYS A 409 -31.99 -5.25 -19.62
N ASP A 410 -32.63 -4.08 -19.65
CA ASP A 410 -32.20 -2.96 -20.48
C ASP A 410 -30.93 -2.31 -19.92
N GLU A 411 -30.78 -2.18 -18.60
CA GLU A 411 -29.55 -1.70 -17.97
C GLU A 411 -28.36 -2.63 -18.20
N VAL A 412 -28.54 -3.95 -17.97
CA VAL A 412 -27.49 -4.96 -18.22
C VAL A 412 -27.00 -4.89 -19.66
N HIS A 413 -27.90 -4.64 -20.62
CA HIS A 413 -27.51 -4.51 -22.02
C HIS A 413 -26.51 -3.36 -22.23
N LEU A 414 -26.73 -2.23 -21.55
CA LEU A 414 -25.95 -0.99 -21.66
C LEU A 414 -24.61 -1.02 -20.89
N MET A 415 -24.48 -1.89 -19.87
CA MET A 415 -23.22 -2.03 -19.11
C MET A 415 -22.06 -2.53 -19.99
N THR A 416 -20.85 -2.06 -19.71
CA THR A 416 -19.63 -2.71 -20.21
C THR A 416 -19.48 -4.12 -19.63
N ASN A 417 -18.62 -4.96 -20.22
CA ASN A 417 -18.38 -6.31 -19.69
C ASN A 417 -17.78 -6.28 -18.26
N GLU A 418 -17.00 -5.25 -17.95
CA GLU A 418 -16.39 -5.07 -16.65
C GLU A 418 -17.43 -4.65 -15.60
N GLU A 419 -18.23 -3.62 -15.90
CA GLU A 419 -19.35 -3.18 -15.05
C GLU A 419 -20.35 -4.32 -14.81
N PHE A 420 -20.68 -5.09 -15.85
CA PHE A 420 -21.54 -6.26 -15.70
C PHE A 420 -20.97 -7.28 -14.72
N GLY A 421 -19.66 -7.52 -14.74
CA GLY A 421 -19.00 -8.42 -13.78
C GLY A 421 -19.12 -7.93 -12.33
N TYR A 422 -18.91 -6.63 -12.10
CA TYR A 422 -19.09 -6.02 -10.78
C TYR A 422 -20.55 -6.07 -10.33
N PHE A 423 -21.48 -5.71 -11.21
CA PHE A 423 -22.91 -5.70 -10.94
C PHE A 423 -23.43 -7.09 -10.57
N CYS A 424 -23.11 -8.12 -11.36
CA CYS A 424 -23.51 -9.50 -11.07
C CYS A 424 -22.97 -9.99 -9.74
N THR A 425 -21.72 -9.62 -9.41
CA THR A 425 -21.11 -9.97 -8.13
C THR A 425 -21.85 -9.28 -6.97
N LEU A 426 -22.15 -7.98 -7.11
CA LEU A 426 -22.89 -7.21 -6.11
C LEU A 426 -24.30 -7.77 -5.88
N LEU A 427 -25.04 -8.02 -6.95
CA LEU A 427 -26.39 -8.60 -6.89
C LEU A 427 -26.39 -9.98 -6.21
N LYS A 428 -25.38 -10.81 -6.49
CA LYS A 428 -25.22 -12.12 -5.83
C LYS A 428 -24.97 -11.98 -4.32
N PHE A 429 -24.16 -10.99 -3.92
CA PHE A 429 -23.91 -10.68 -2.51
C PHE A 429 -25.17 -10.18 -1.80
N ASP A 430 -25.88 -9.23 -2.41
CA ASP A 430 -27.13 -8.69 -1.87
C ASP A 430 -28.21 -9.77 -1.76
N TYR A 431 -28.35 -10.63 -2.77
CA TYR A 431 -29.25 -11.79 -2.73
C TYR A 431 -28.94 -12.74 -1.57
N ALA A 432 -27.67 -13.12 -1.37
CA ALA A 432 -27.27 -13.98 -0.26
C ALA A 432 -27.52 -13.32 1.11
N PHE A 433 -27.40 -12.00 1.20
CA PHE A 433 -27.67 -11.24 2.42
C PHE A 433 -29.16 -11.17 2.75
N VAL A 434 -30.01 -10.89 1.75
CA VAL A 434 -31.47 -10.88 1.93
C VAL A 434 -31.99 -12.30 2.23
N GLU A 435 -31.47 -13.33 1.55
CA GLU A 435 -31.82 -14.73 1.81
C GLU A 435 -31.54 -15.14 3.26
N LYS A 436 -30.42 -14.70 3.84
CA LYS A 436 -30.08 -14.97 5.24
C LYS A 436 -31.02 -14.29 6.24
N LYS A 437 -31.54 -13.11 5.89
CA LYS A 437 -32.41 -12.30 6.76
C LYS A 437 -33.88 -12.72 6.72
N SER A 438 -34.31 -13.35 5.62
CA SER A 438 -35.63 -13.95 5.45
C SER A 438 -35.77 -15.25 6.23
#